data_AF-A0A934DX44-F1
#
_entry.id   AF-A0A934DX44-F1
#
_cell.length_a   1.000
_cell.length_b   1.000
_cell.length_c   1.000
_cell.angle_alpha   90.00
_cell.angle_beta   90.00
_cell.angle_gamma   90.00
#
_symmetry.space_group_name_H-M   'P 1'
#
loop_
_entity.id
_entity.type
_entity.pdbx_description
1 polymer ?
#
loop_
_entity_poly.entity_id
_entity_poly.type
_entity_poly.pdbx_seq_one_letter_code
_entity_poly.pdbx_strand_id
1 'polypeptide(L)' 'MALNRLSEVKEALHQELKGQDSWKMSFLMTRVALRTGINLDAIRPEQEQDTAVLARVVQTLQDMGYRVGRRENEVIR' A
#
# COMPACT_ATOMS: atom_id res chain seq x y z
N MET A 1 2.43 8.11 -10.29
CA MET A 1 2.78 6.94 -11.13
C MET A 1 1.69 5.88 -10.98
N ALA A 2 1.39 5.09 -12.01
CA ALA A 2 0.55 3.91 -11.86
C ALA A 2 1.38 2.82 -11.15
N LEU A 3 0.92 2.33 -10.00
CA LEU A 3 1.56 1.23 -9.28
C LEU A 3 1.24 -0.07 -10.01
N ASN A 4 2.25 -0.87 -10.33
CA ASN A 4 2.08 -2.13 -11.07
C ASN A 4 2.59 -3.35 -10.27
N ARG A 5 3.16 -3.13 -9.09
CA ARG A 5 3.65 -4.19 -8.20
C ARG A 5 3.57 -3.82 -6.73
N LEU A 6 3.55 -4.83 -5.86
CA LEU A 6 3.39 -4.64 -4.41
C LEU A 6 4.60 -3.95 -3.76
N SER A 7 5.81 -4.16 -4.27
CA SER A 7 6.99 -3.42 -3.78
C SER A 7 6.88 -1.91 -3.98
N GLU A 8 6.26 -1.45 -5.08
CA GLU A 8 6.00 -0.02 -5.33
C GLU A 8 4.96 0.53 -4.36
N VAL A 9 3.94 -0.26 -3.99
CA VAL A 9 2.97 0.10 -2.96
C VAL A 9 3.66 0.31 -1.61
N LYS A 10 4.55 -0.63 -1.23
CA LYS A 10 5.34 -0.52 0.00
C LYS A 10 6.22 0.72 0.00
N GLU A 11 6.90 0.99 -1.12
CA GLU A 11 7.76 2.16 -1.26
C GLU A 11 6.96 3.47 -1.18
N ALA A 12 5.84 3.58 -1.90
CA ALA A 12 4.97 4.74 -1.85
C ALA A 12 4.48 5.01 -0.42
N LEU A 13 4.16 3.96 0.32
CA LEU A 13 3.70 4.07 1.70
C LEU A 13 4.82 4.48 2.67
N HIS A 14 6.05 3.98 2.46
CA HIS A 14 7.22 4.48 3.19
C HIS A 14 7.46 5.98 2.94
N GLN A 15 7.23 6.46 1.72
CA GLN A 15 7.36 7.90 1.43
C GLN A 15 6.24 8.71 2.08
N GLU A 16 4.99 8.23 2.04
CA GLU A 16 3.84 8.89 2.68
C GLU A 16 4.00 8.99 4.21
N LEU A 17 4.66 8.00 4.82
CA LEU A 17 4.95 7.95 6.25
C LEU A 17 6.34 8.46 6.63
N LYS A 18 7.09 9.03 5.68
CA LYS A 18 8.44 9.52 5.95
C LYS A 18 8.43 10.58 7.06
N GLY A 19 9.27 10.38 8.07
CA GLY A 19 9.33 11.26 9.24
C GLY A 19 8.29 10.95 10.33
N GLN A 20 7.46 9.92 10.15
CA GLN A 20 6.64 9.37 11.24
C GLN A 20 7.37 8.26 11.99
N ASP A 21 6.93 7.99 13.21
CA ASP A 21 7.49 6.92 14.03
C ASP A 21 7.37 5.55 13.36
N SER A 22 8.44 4.74 13.45
CA SER A 22 8.51 3.39 12.88
C SER A 22 7.40 2.44 13.34
N TRP A 23 6.88 2.62 14.56
CA TRP A 23 5.78 1.80 15.09
C TRP A 23 4.48 1.96 14.30
N LYS A 24 4.22 3.14 13.73
CA LYS A 24 3.03 3.36 12.89
C LYS A 24 3.09 2.55 11.61
N MET A 25 4.28 2.45 11.02
CA MET A 25 4.49 1.63 9.82
C MET A 25 4.23 0.15 10.12
N SER A 26 4.80 -0.39 11.21
CA SER A 26 4.55 -1.79 11.63
C SER A 26 3.07 -2.08 11.90
N PHE A 27 2.36 -1.16 12.56
CA PHE A 27 0.93 -1.32 12.83
C PHE A 27 0.11 -1.31 11.54
N LEU A 28 0.47 -0.43 10.60
CA LEU A 28 -0.18 -0.38 9.29
C LEU A 28 0.05 -1.66 8.48
N MET A 29 1.30 -2.13 8.38
CA MET A 29 1.63 -3.39 7.70
C MET A 29 0.82 -4.56 8.26
N THR A 30 0.71 -4.63 9.58
CA THR A 30 -0.10 -5.65 10.27
C THR A 30 -1.57 -5.56 9.87
N ARG A 31 -2.15 -4.35 9.84
CA ARG A 31 -3.55 -4.15 9.44
C ARG A 31 -3.81 -4.50 7.99
N VAL A 32 -2.89 -4.18 7.08
CA VAL A 32 -2.97 -4.60 5.68
C VAL A 32 -2.98 -6.13 5.59
N ALA A 33 -2.05 -6.79 6.28
CA ALA A 33 -1.96 -8.25 6.27
C ALA A 33 -3.24 -8.90 6.80
N LEU A 34 -3.80 -8.40 7.91
CA LEU A 34 -5.05 -8.92 8.48
C LEU A 34 -6.26 -8.72 7.57
N ARG A 35 -6.31 -7.64 6.78
CA ARG A 35 -7.47 -7.32 5.91
C ARG A 35 -7.38 -7.98 4.54
N THR A 36 -6.16 -8.19 4.02
CA THR A 36 -5.94 -8.63 2.64
C THR A 36 -5.38 -10.05 2.52
N GLY A 37 -4.79 -10.57 3.61
CA GLY A 37 -3.99 -11.79 3.61
C GLY A 37 -2.57 -11.59 3.07
N ILE A 38 -2.16 -10.36 2.77
CA ILE A 38 -0.88 -10.06 2.09
C ILE A 38 0.08 -9.38 3.06
N ASN A 39 1.24 -10.01 3.26
CA ASN A 39 2.32 -9.42 4.03
C ASN A 39 3.24 -8.62 3.11
N LEU A 40 3.18 -7.28 3.20
CA LEU A 40 4.04 -6.38 2.42
C LEU A 40 5.52 -6.41 2.87
N ASP A 41 5.83 -6.99 4.03
CA ASP A 41 7.22 -7.24 4.45
C ASP A 41 7.79 -8.55 3.92
N ALA A 42 6.94 -9.46 3.43
CA ALA A 42 7.33 -10.75 2.90
C ALA A 42 6.48 -11.08 1.66
N ILE A 43 6.56 -10.23 0.64
CA ILE A 43 5.83 -10.40 -0.62
C ILE A 43 6.37 -11.64 -1.32
N ARG A 44 5.46 -12.55 -1.70
CA ARG A 44 5.84 -13.76 -2.44
C ARG A 44 5.98 -13.43 -3.94
N PRO A 45 6.88 -14.11 -4.69
CA PRO A 45 7.09 -13.81 -6.11
C PRO A 45 5.81 -13.85 -6.96
N GLU A 46 4.90 -14.79 -6.68
CA GLU A 46 3.63 -14.93 -7.38
C GLU A 46 2.63 -13.78 -7.10
N GLN A 47 2.81 -13.05 -6.00
CA GLN A 47 1.95 -11.94 -5.59
C GLN A 47 2.43 -10.60 -6.15
N GLU A 48 3.72 -10.49 -6.47
CA GLU A 48 4.40 -9.21 -6.74
C GLU A 48 3.69 -8.41 -7.83
N GLN A 49 3.24 -9.06 -8.90
CA GLN A 49 2.57 -8.43 -10.05
C GLN A 49 1.13 -8.94 -10.25
N ASP A 50 0.57 -9.65 -9.27
CA ASP A 50 -0.83 -10.08 -9.33
C ASP A 50 -1.74 -8.84 -9.20
N THR A 51 -2.41 -8.51 -10.30
CA THR A 51 -3.26 -7.32 -10.41
C THR A 51 -4.44 -7.33 -9.44
N ALA A 52 -5.02 -8.51 -9.13
CA ALA A 52 -6.12 -8.63 -8.18
C ALA A 52 -5.64 -8.42 -6.74
N VAL A 53 -4.45 -8.95 -6.42
CA VAL A 53 -3.79 -8.73 -5.13
C VAL A 53 -3.42 -7.26 -4.96
N LEU A 54 -2.80 -6.66 -5.98
CA LEU A 54 -2.42 -5.25 -6.00
C LEU A 54 -3.63 -4.33 -5.79
N ALA A 55 -4.72 -4.54 -6.54
CA ALA A 55 -5.94 -3.75 -6.42
C ALA A 55 -6.54 -3.86 -5.01
N ARG A 56 -6.57 -5.06 -4.42
CA ARG A 56 -7.07 -5.29 -3.06
C ARG A 56 -6.25 -4.54 -2.02
N VAL A 57 -4.92 -4.60 -2.11
CA VAL A 57 -4.01 -3.91 -1.18
C VAL A 57 -4.17 -2.40 -1.30
N VAL A 58 -4.17 -1.87 -2.52
CA VAL A 58 -4.34 -0.43 -2.77
C VAL A 58 -5.68 0.07 -2.25
N GLN A 59 -6.78 -0.64 -2.53
CA GLN A 59 -8.10 -0.28 -2.01
C GLN A 59 -8.12 -0.28 -0.47
N THR A 60 -7.54 -1.32 0.15
CA THR A 60 -7.48 -1.41 1.61
C THR A 60 -6.72 -0.24 2.23
N LEU A 61 -5.61 0.18 1.60
CA LEU A 61 -4.83 1.34 2.04
C LEU A 61 -5.63 2.65 1.88
N GLN A 62 -6.36 2.80 0.77
CA GLN A 62 -7.23 3.95 0.55
C GLN A 62 -8.38 4.03 1.56
N ASP A 63 -9.00 2.89 1.90
CA ASP A 63 -10.04 2.80 2.94
C ASP A 63 -9.51 3.14 4.33
N MET A 64 -8.20 3.02 4.55
CA MET A 64 -7.53 3.45 5.78
C MET A 64 -7.07 4.91 5.74
N GLY A 65 -7.30 5.63 4.63
CA GLY A 65 -6.99 7.05 4.46
C GLY A 65 -5.64 7.34 3.80
N TYR A 66 -4.91 6.33 3.33
CA TYR A 66 -3.60 6.51 2.68
C TYR A 66 -3.76 6.82 1.19
N ARG A 67 -2.87 7.68 0.66
CA ARG A 67 -2.93 8.18 -0.72
C ARG A 67 -2.04 7.36 -1.66
N VAL A 68 -2.11 6.06 -1.53
CA VAL A 68 -1.32 5.12 -2.34
C VAL A 68 -2.04 4.87 -3.67
N GLY A 69 -1.32 5.00 -4.79
CA GLY A 69 -1.86 4.73 -6.13
C GLY A 69 -2.84 5.77 -6.69
N ARG A 70 -3.14 6.86 -5.97
CA ARG A 70 -3.86 7.99 -6.57
C ARG A 70 -2.94 8.70 -7.55
N ARG A 71 -3.43 8.94 -8.78
CA ARG A 71 -2.85 9.99 -9.64
C ARG A 71 -3.10 11.32 -8.93
N GLU A 72 -2.13 12.23 -8.93
CA GLU A 72 -2.21 13.57 -8.29
C GLU A 72 -3.25 14.52 -8.95
N ASN A 73 -4.38 14.02 -9.46
CA ASN A 73 -5.31 14.79 -10.28
C ASN A 73 -6.79 14.59 -9.91
N GLU A 74 -7.08 14.48 -8.61
CA GLU A 74 -8.42 14.80 -8.10
C GLU A 74 -8.30 15.99 -7.14
N VAL A 75 -8.09 17.15 -7.76
CA VAL A 75 -8.48 18.43 -7.17
C VAL A 75 -10.01 18.42 -7.13
N ILE A 76 -10.58 18.10 -5.97
CA ILE A 76 -11.98 18.37 -5.69
C ILE A 76 -12.10 19.90 -5.63
N ARG A 77 -12.78 20.47 -6.64
CA ARG A 77 -13.28 21.84 -6.62
C ARG A 77 -14.42 21.98 -5.62
#